data_AF-A0A938ML43-F1
#
_entry.id   AF-A0A938ML43-F1
#
_cell.length_a   1.000
_cell.length_b   1.000
_cell.length_c   1.000
_cell.angle_alpha   90.00
_cell.angle_beta   90.00
_cell.angle_gamma   90.00
#
_symmetry.space_group_name_H-M   'P 1'
#
loop_
_entity.id
_entity.type
_entity.pdbx_description
1 polymer ?
#
loop_
_entity_poly.entity_id
_entity_poly.type
_entity_poly.pdbx_seq_one_letter_code
_entity_poly.pdbx_strand_id
1 'polypeptide(L)'
;MARFVFDYAKLGPGACGLRATVSDSSRKTLGTGELSCDIPEKPVWLGNDLGKADTVLPPWTPLRSGENSVEMWGRKYLFDGSPLPAQVVSQERRLLRSPIALTLRAGGTEAALKGLHKGKPEGNEAVVSRRWEGEIGPLACVVTSRVEFDGFMLLDCELKAAKAVEVDELKLVIPFGQDAATLYHHANASWTDLSDAGAIGAAGWSKPLPFVPYYWVGTEKGGLAWFCEHNQNWRNADASRAVELTHGKEGVSLTVRFIDQKTALAEPLRLTFGLMATPVKPLPAGWRDWRHFSISAINLESFVKQGWAAAGCRNIGHLWNNHVGSFSYLPAKPAEMREKVAFLHANGWPTVMSYYALDYTQVGTPDFRTMEREWRRSPYAESDCPGGSFGSVCNASTWADFLVWAVARTMDETGADGAYLDC
;
A
#
# COMPACT_ATOMS: atom_id res chain seq x y z
N MET A 1 41.34 -9.76 0.68
CA MET A 1 40.80 -8.68 -0.18
C MET A 1 40.42 -7.53 0.72
N ALA A 2 41.04 -6.36 0.58
CA ALA A 2 40.67 -5.17 1.36
C ALA A 2 39.55 -4.44 0.60
N ARG A 3 38.45 -4.12 1.30
CA ARG A 3 37.33 -3.36 0.74
C ARG A 3 37.33 -1.98 1.37
N PHE A 4 37.41 -0.93 0.54
CA PHE A 4 37.26 0.45 0.97
C PHE A 4 35.89 0.95 0.53
N VAL A 5 35.20 1.67 1.40
CA VAL A 5 33.89 2.28 1.13
C VAL A 5 34.05 3.79 1.34
N PHE A 6 33.68 4.56 0.33
CA PHE A 6 33.70 6.01 0.36
C PHE A 6 32.27 6.53 0.35
N ASP A 7 32.02 7.56 1.16
CA ASP A 7 30.74 8.25 1.21
C ASP A 7 30.72 9.32 0.11
N TYR A 8 29.80 9.18 -0.86
CA TYR A 8 29.67 10.12 -1.97
C TYR A 8 29.38 11.55 -1.49
N ALA A 9 28.70 11.72 -0.35
CA ALA A 9 28.44 13.04 0.21
C ALA A 9 29.73 13.78 0.62
N LYS A 10 30.81 13.04 0.92
CA LYS A 10 32.12 13.62 1.27
C LYS A 10 32.99 13.94 0.06
N LEU A 11 32.74 13.29 -1.07
CA LEU A 11 33.49 13.48 -2.31
C LEU A 11 32.93 14.63 -3.15
N GLY A 12 31.62 14.88 -3.06
CA GLY A 12 30.91 15.86 -3.89
C GLY A 12 30.66 15.35 -5.31
N PRO A 13 29.74 15.99 -6.06
CA PRO A 13 29.41 15.59 -7.41
C PRO A 13 30.52 15.90 -8.42
N GLY A 14 30.52 15.17 -9.54
CA GLY A 14 31.43 15.32 -10.68
C GLY A 14 32.51 14.23 -10.76
N ALA A 15 33.48 14.47 -11.63
CA ALA A 15 34.57 13.53 -11.90
C ALA A 15 35.47 13.35 -10.67
N CYS A 16 35.54 12.12 -10.17
CA CYS A 16 36.35 11.73 -9.02
C CYS A 16 37.37 10.65 -9.42
N GLY A 17 38.61 10.83 -8.97
CA GLY A 17 39.68 9.84 -9.10
C GLY A 17 40.02 9.22 -7.74
N LEU A 18 39.86 7.91 -7.63
CA LEU A 18 40.26 7.12 -6.46
C LEU A 18 41.58 6.42 -6.77
N ARG A 19 42.62 6.70 -5.99
CA ARG A 19 43.91 6.02 -6.05
C ARG A 19 44.13 5.22 -4.77
N ALA A 20 44.43 3.93 -4.89
CA ALA A 20 44.77 3.05 -3.79
C ALA A 20 46.18 2.48 -3.98
N THR A 21 47.04 2.61 -2.97
CA THR A 21 48.41 2.10 -2.99
C THR A 21 48.60 1.06 -1.89
N VAL A 22 49.16 -0.09 -2.24
CA VAL A 22 49.54 -1.15 -1.29
C VAL A 22 51.03 -1.05 -1.06
N SER A 23 51.47 -1.08 0.20
CA SER A 23 52.88 -1.01 0.59
C SER A 23 53.24 -2.11 1.58
N ASP A 24 54.50 -2.54 1.61
CA ASP A 24 55.01 -3.48 2.61
C ASP A 24 55.30 -2.80 3.97
N SER A 25 55.79 -3.58 4.95
CA SER A 25 56.13 -3.10 6.29
C SER A 25 57.25 -2.04 6.30
N SER A 26 58.03 -1.93 5.23
CA SER A 26 59.06 -0.89 5.03
C SER A 26 58.51 0.36 4.31
N ARG A 27 57.20 0.42 4.09
CA ARG A 27 56.50 1.44 3.27
C ARG A 27 56.90 1.44 1.79
N LYS A 28 57.50 0.36 1.27
CA LYS A 28 57.77 0.23 -0.16
C LYS A 28 56.46 -0.13 -0.88
N THR A 29 56.10 0.66 -1.89
CA THR A 29 54.94 0.40 -2.73
C THR A 29 55.06 -0.95 -3.45
N LEU A 30 54.11 -1.84 -3.18
CA LEU A 30 53.94 -3.14 -3.84
C LEU A 30 53.00 -3.05 -5.05
N GLY A 31 52.09 -2.07 -5.08
CA GLY A 31 51.19 -1.83 -6.21
C GLY A 31 50.33 -0.58 -6.03
N THR A 32 49.83 -0.03 -7.13
CA THR A 32 48.85 1.07 -7.13
C THR A 32 47.72 0.74 -8.10
N GLY A 33 46.49 0.99 -7.68
CA GLY A 33 45.30 0.94 -8.52
C GLY A 33 44.63 2.31 -8.57
N GLU A 34 44.05 2.63 -9.72
CA GLU A 34 43.28 3.85 -9.92
C GLU A 34 41.89 3.49 -10.46
N LEU A 35 40.89 4.24 -10.01
CA LEU A 35 39.51 4.17 -10.48
C LEU A 35 39.02 5.60 -10.71
N SER A 36 38.58 5.88 -11.93
CA SER A 36 37.81 7.08 -12.22
C SER A 36 36.32 6.76 -12.13
N CYS A 37 35.56 7.62 -11.47
CA CYS A 37 34.11 7.55 -11.41
C CYS A 37 33.52 8.96 -11.49
N ASP A 38 32.33 9.10 -12.02
CA ASP A 38 31.56 10.34 -11.96
C ASP A 38 30.50 10.20 -10.85
N ILE A 39 30.46 11.15 -9.93
CA ILE A 39 29.49 11.17 -8.84
C ILE A 39 28.33 12.05 -9.28
N PRO A 40 27.12 11.50 -9.47
CA PRO A 40 25.99 12.30 -9.95
C PRO A 40 25.62 13.38 -8.93
N GLU A 41 25.13 14.52 -9.43
CA GLU A 41 24.45 15.49 -8.58
C GLU A 41 23.23 14.85 -7.91
N LYS A 42 22.96 15.26 -6.66
CA LYS A 42 21.76 14.82 -5.97
C LYS A 42 20.53 15.35 -6.72
N PRO A 43 19.63 14.48 -7.22
CA PRO A 43 18.45 14.95 -7.92
C PRO A 43 17.53 15.76 -6.99
N VAL A 44 16.89 16.79 -7.54
CA VAL A 44 15.99 17.69 -6.77
C VAL A 44 14.79 16.97 -6.16
N TRP A 45 14.39 15.84 -6.74
CA TRP A 45 13.29 15.01 -6.25
C TRP A 45 13.71 14.11 -5.09
N LEU A 46 15.00 13.84 -4.87
CA LEU A 46 15.43 12.83 -3.90
C LEU A 46 15.32 13.35 -2.46
N GLY A 47 14.51 12.68 -1.64
CA GLY A 47 14.26 13.05 -0.25
C GLY A 47 13.38 14.30 -0.10
N ASN A 48 12.44 14.52 -1.03
CA ASN A 48 11.45 15.59 -0.92
C ASN A 48 10.36 15.24 0.12
N ASP A 49 9.58 16.23 0.56
CA ASP A 49 8.50 16.06 1.56
C ASP A 49 7.08 16.03 0.94
N LEU A 50 6.97 15.86 -0.38
CA LEU A 50 5.68 15.85 -1.06
C LEU A 50 4.86 14.61 -0.65
N GLY A 51 3.59 14.83 -0.31
CA GLY A 51 2.68 13.76 0.09
C GLY A 51 2.98 13.12 1.45
N LYS A 52 3.97 13.62 2.22
CA LYS A 52 4.36 13.09 3.54
C LYS A 52 3.73 13.84 4.72
N ALA A 53 2.95 14.89 4.44
CA ALA A 53 2.30 15.67 5.47
C ALA A 53 1.11 14.91 6.07
N ASP A 54 1.12 14.75 7.40
CA ASP A 54 -0.03 14.26 8.18
C ASP A 54 -1.11 15.36 8.28
N THR A 55 -1.82 15.60 7.18
CA THR A 55 -2.89 16.59 7.06
C THR A 55 -4.19 15.93 6.61
N VAL A 56 -5.31 16.42 7.14
CA VAL A 56 -6.64 15.93 6.77
C VAL A 56 -7.02 16.54 5.44
N LEU A 57 -7.23 15.69 4.43
CA LEU A 57 -7.66 16.13 3.12
C LEU A 57 -9.20 16.19 3.03
N PRO A 58 -9.78 17.09 2.21
CA PRO A 58 -11.19 16.98 1.85
C PRO A 58 -11.44 15.69 1.04
N PRO A 59 -12.61 15.05 1.18
CA PRO A 59 -13.77 15.43 2.01
C PRO A 59 -13.77 14.79 3.41
N TRP A 60 -12.64 14.26 3.87
CA TRP A 60 -12.56 13.61 5.18
C TRP A 60 -12.68 14.63 6.31
N THR A 61 -13.10 14.14 7.48
CA THR A 61 -13.16 14.93 8.71
C THR A 61 -11.98 14.57 9.60
N PRO A 62 -11.48 15.51 10.41
CA PRO A 62 -10.40 15.21 11.35
C PRO A 62 -10.76 14.08 12.31
N LEU A 63 -9.76 13.30 12.71
CA LEU A 63 -9.88 12.24 13.69
C LEU A 63 -10.31 12.79 15.05
N ARG A 64 -11.26 12.10 15.69
CA ARG A 64 -11.57 12.29 17.11
C ARG A 64 -11.16 11.05 17.88
N SER A 65 -10.04 11.14 18.58
CA SER A 65 -9.52 10.06 19.42
C SER A 65 -9.96 10.25 20.87
N GLY A 66 -10.69 9.26 21.38
CA GLY A 66 -11.05 9.13 22.79
C GLY A 66 -10.18 8.10 23.50
N GLU A 67 -10.55 7.75 24.73
CA GLU A 67 -9.81 6.75 25.50
C GLU A 67 -9.85 5.36 24.83
N ASN A 68 -11.02 4.95 24.35
CA ASN A 68 -11.30 3.62 23.81
C ASN A 68 -11.97 3.68 22.42
N SER A 69 -11.78 4.78 21.70
CA SER A 69 -12.35 4.92 20.36
C SER A 69 -11.55 5.86 19.47
N VAL A 70 -11.58 5.60 18.17
CA VAL A 70 -11.15 6.55 17.15
C VAL A 70 -12.31 6.74 16.17
N GLU A 71 -12.77 7.98 16.01
CA GLU A 71 -13.82 8.35 15.07
C GLU A 71 -13.23 9.13 13.91
N MET A 72 -13.70 8.82 12.70
CA MET A 72 -13.36 9.51 11.47
C MET A 72 -14.65 9.84 10.73
N TRP A 73 -14.54 10.43 9.53
CA TRP A 73 -15.71 10.62 8.66
C TRP A 73 -16.45 9.28 8.62
N GLY A 74 -17.77 9.26 8.88
CA GLY A 74 -18.71 8.12 8.87
C GLY A 74 -18.28 6.74 9.42
N ARG A 75 -17.18 6.62 10.17
CA ARG A 75 -16.74 5.38 10.84
C ARG A 75 -16.31 5.65 12.27
N LYS A 76 -16.39 4.60 13.09
CA LYS A 76 -15.89 4.58 14.45
C LYS A 76 -15.29 3.21 14.76
N TYR A 77 -14.04 3.20 15.20
CA TYR A 77 -13.38 2.03 15.76
C TYR A 77 -13.48 2.11 17.29
N LEU A 78 -14.10 1.08 17.88
CA LEU A 78 -14.27 0.94 19.32
C LEU A 78 -13.29 -0.13 19.81
N PHE A 79 -12.58 0.17 20.88
CA PHE A 79 -11.62 -0.71 21.53
C PHE A 79 -12.13 -1.05 22.92
N ASP A 80 -11.79 -2.23 23.42
CA ASP A 80 -12.11 -2.65 24.79
C ASP A 80 -10.91 -3.40 25.37
N GLY A 81 -10.05 -2.67 26.09
CA GLY A 81 -8.83 -3.23 26.70
C GLY A 81 -7.87 -3.91 25.72
N SER A 82 -7.99 -3.69 24.41
CA SER A 82 -7.29 -4.42 23.35
C SER A 82 -6.86 -3.50 22.20
N PRO A 83 -5.71 -3.75 21.55
CA PRO A 83 -5.33 -3.06 20.31
C PRO A 83 -6.24 -3.42 19.12
N LEU A 84 -7.00 -4.52 19.21
CA LEU A 84 -7.92 -4.96 18.17
C LEU A 84 -9.32 -4.36 18.42
N PRO A 85 -10.04 -3.95 17.35
CA PRO A 85 -11.40 -3.44 17.51
C PRO A 85 -12.34 -4.42 18.20
N ALA A 86 -12.97 -3.96 19.27
CA ALA A 86 -14.11 -4.63 19.91
C ALA A 86 -15.39 -4.45 19.08
N GLN A 87 -15.49 -3.36 18.34
CA GLN A 87 -16.55 -3.11 17.38
C GLN A 87 -16.06 -2.14 16.30
N VAL A 88 -16.56 -2.33 15.07
CA VAL A 88 -16.39 -1.39 13.96
C VAL A 88 -17.76 -0.90 13.55
N VAL A 89 -17.98 0.42 13.64
CA VAL A 89 -19.20 1.05 13.14
C VAL A 89 -18.88 1.75 11.82
N SER A 90 -19.62 1.44 10.76
CA SER A 90 -19.52 2.12 9.47
C SER A 90 -20.91 2.55 9.02
N GLN A 91 -21.07 3.83 8.68
CA GLN A 91 -22.37 4.42 8.29
C GLN A 91 -23.50 4.03 9.27
N GLU A 92 -23.24 4.25 10.57
CA GLU A 92 -24.15 3.96 11.69
C GLU A 92 -24.45 2.47 11.92
N ARG A 93 -23.80 1.55 11.21
CA ARG A 93 -24.02 0.10 11.31
C ARG A 93 -22.86 -0.57 12.02
N ARG A 94 -23.18 -1.45 12.96
CA ARG A 94 -22.21 -2.33 13.63
C ARG A 94 -21.85 -3.48 12.69
N LEU A 95 -20.57 -3.67 12.42
CA LEU A 95 -20.10 -4.73 11.51
C LEU A 95 -19.79 -6.04 12.22
N LEU A 96 -19.42 -5.98 13.50
CA LEU A 96 -18.92 -7.13 14.25
C LEU A 96 -19.96 -7.67 15.23
N ARG A 97 -20.06 -9.00 15.34
CA ARG A 97 -20.89 -9.66 16.37
C ARG A 97 -20.16 -9.86 17.70
N SER A 98 -18.83 -9.86 17.69
CA SER A 98 -17.97 -9.91 18.87
C SER A 98 -16.64 -9.20 18.58
N PRO A 99 -15.77 -8.96 19.58
CA PRO A 99 -14.45 -8.38 19.34
C PRO A 99 -13.61 -9.20 18.34
N ILE A 100 -12.79 -8.50 17.55
CA ILE A 100 -11.72 -9.15 16.77
C ILE A 100 -10.73 -9.78 17.75
N ALA A 101 -10.36 -11.03 17.51
CA ALA A 101 -9.55 -11.81 18.44
C ALA A 101 -8.28 -12.32 17.77
N LEU A 102 -7.13 -12.05 18.40
CA LEU A 102 -5.88 -12.78 18.16
C LEU A 102 -5.77 -13.87 19.23
N THR A 103 -5.71 -15.12 18.82
CA THR A 103 -5.67 -16.29 19.71
C THR A 103 -4.45 -17.15 19.42
N LEU A 104 -3.82 -17.64 20.49
CA LEU A 104 -2.70 -18.55 20.48
C LEU A 104 -3.12 -19.87 21.09
N ARG A 105 -2.65 -20.99 20.55
CA ARG A 105 -2.61 -22.28 21.25
C ARG A 105 -1.15 -22.72 21.37
N ALA A 106 -0.72 -23.02 22.59
CA ALA A 106 0.63 -23.50 22.88
C ALA A 106 0.56 -24.63 23.92
N GLY A 107 1.20 -25.77 23.64
CA GLY A 107 1.11 -26.95 24.48
C GLY A 107 -0.34 -27.43 24.72
N GLY A 108 -1.21 -27.27 23.71
CA GLY A 108 -2.63 -27.61 23.79
C GLY A 108 -3.51 -26.63 24.58
N THR A 109 -2.94 -25.56 25.16
CA THR A 109 -3.70 -24.55 25.92
C THR A 109 -3.98 -23.32 25.08
N GLU A 110 -5.23 -22.90 25.00
CA GLU A 110 -5.63 -21.66 24.32
C GLU A 110 -5.38 -20.43 25.20
N ALA A 111 -4.92 -19.35 24.57
CA ALA A 111 -4.69 -18.06 25.18
C ALA A 111 -5.13 -16.93 24.24
N ALA A 112 -5.61 -15.85 24.84
CA ALA A 112 -5.90 -14.58 24.17
C ALA A 112 -4.98 -13.51 24.75
N LEU A 113 -4.98 -12.32 24.14
CA LEU A 113 -4.28 -11.15 24.67
C LEU A 113 -4.77 -10.83 26.10
N LYS A 114 -3.83 -10.65 27.03
CA LYS A 114 -4.07 -10.35 28.44
C LYS A 114 -3.04 -9.36 28.98
N GLY A 115 -3.37 -8.74 30.12
CA GLY A 115 -2.45 -7.82 30.82
C GLY A 115 -2.06 -6.60 29.99
N LEU A 116 -2.92 -6.16 29.07
CA LEU A 116 -2.55 -5.11 28.13
C LEU A 116 -2.51 -3.73 28.79
N HIS A 117 -1.32 -3.15 28.81
CA HIS A 117 -1.06 -1.77 29.17
C HIS A 117 -1.11 -0.90 27.93
N LYS A 118 -2.06 0.05 27.93
CA LYS A 118 -2.28 1.00 26.84
C LYS A 118 -1.43 2.25 27.05
N GLY A 119 -0.56 2.56 26.09
CA GLY A 119 0.21 3.80 26.04
C GLY A 119 -0.65 5.04 25.75
N LYS A 120 -0.05 6.22 25.92
CA LYS A 120 -0.68 7.49 25.51
C LYS A 120 -0.85 7.50 23.99
N PRO A 121 -1.95 8.09 23.46
CA PRO A 121 -2.06 8.34 22.04
C PRO A 121 -0.99 9.35 21.60
N GLU A 122 -0.40 9.10 20.44
CA GLU A 122 0.54 9.99 19.75
C GLU A 122 -0.03 10.35 18.37
N GLY A 123 0.39 11.48 17.81
CA GLY A 123 -0.07 11.96 16.51
C GLY A 123 -0.92 13.23 16.58
N ASN A 124 -1.76 13.41 15.58
CA ASN A 124 -2.54 14.63 15.37
C ASN A 124 -3.95 14.28 14.86
N GLU A 125 -4.61 15.24 14.22
CA GLU A 125 -5.96 15.09 13.70
C GLU A 125 -6.04 14.27 12.39
N ALA A 126 -4.91 13.99 11.74
CA ALA A 126 -4.80 13.15 10.55
C ALA A 126 -4.40 11.71 10.88
N VAL A 127 -3.60 11.50 11.92
CA VAL A 127 -3.10 10.18 12.32
C VAL A 127 -3.03 10.05 13.83
N VAL A 128 -3.43 8.90 14.36
CA VAL A 128 -3.26 8.55 15.77
C VAL A 128 -2.61 7.19 15.90
N SER A 129 -1.51 7.15 16.65
CA SER A 129 -0.77 5.93 17.01
C SER A 129 -0.93 5.62 18.49
N ARG A 130 -1.01 4.34 18.84
CA ARG A 130 -1.01 3.85 20.22
C ARG A 130 -0.19 2.58 20.31
N ARG A 131 0.66 2.52 21.34
CA ARG A 131 1.42 1.33 21.71
C ARG A 131 0.72 0.56 22.83
N TRP A 132 0.75 -0.75 22.76
CA TRP A 132 0.17 -1.69 23.71
C TRP A 132 1.22 -2.73 24.09
N GLU A 133 1.31 -3.05 25.37
CA GLU A 133 2.23 -4.06 25.89
C GLU A 133 1.49 -5.02 26.82
N GLY A 134 1.71 -6.32 26.67
CA GLY A 134 1.07 -7.33 27.49
C GLY A 134 1.56 -8.71 27.12
N GLU A 135 0.67 -9.69 27.15
CA GLU A 135 1.01 -11.10 26.88
C GLU A 135 -0.09 -11.82 26.11
N ILE A 136 0.32 -12.89 25.41
CA ILE A 136 -0.57 -13.89 24.83
C ILE A 136 -0.01 -15.28 25.15
N GLY A 137 -0.59 -15.92 26.17
CA GLY A 137 -0.07 -17.17 26.71
C GLY A 137 1.37 -16.99 27.21
N PRO A 138 2.35 -17.80 26.76
CA PRO A 138 3.75 -17.69 27.18
C PRO A 138 4.55 -16.60 26.45
N LEU A 139 3.92 -15.81 25.58
CA LEU A 139 4.59 -14.81 24.74
C LEU A 139 4.32 -13.41 25.29
N ALA A 140 5.40 -12.63 25.49
CA ALA A 140 5.27 -11.18 25.62
C ALA A 140 4.80 -10.61 24.28
N CYS A 141 3.89 -9.65 24.34
CA CYS A 141 3.24 -9.05 23.18
C CYS A 141 3.41 -7.53 23.21
N VAL A 142 3.86 -6.99 22.09
CA VAL A 142 3.90 -5.56 21.82
C VAL A 142 3.11 -5.30 20.55
N VAL A 143 2.14 -4.40 20.60
CA VAL A 143 1.36 -3.99 19.43
C VAL A 143 1.36 -2.48 19.28
N THR A 144 1.74 -1.99 18.10
CA THR A 144 1.52 -0.59 17.72
C THR A 144 0.35 -0.53 16.76
N SER A 145 -0.70 0.20 17.12
CA SER A 145 -1.84 0.50 16.24
C SER A 145 -1.71 1.92 15.71
N ARG A 146 -1.76 2.11 14.39
CA ARG A 146 -1.80 3.43 13.72
C ARG A 146 -3.10 3.56 12.95
N VAL A 147 -3.88 4.62 13.19
CA VAL A 147 -5.14 4.90 12.50
C VAL A 147 -5.04 6.25 11.79
N GLU A 148 -5.36 6.29 10.49
CA GLU A 148 -5.40 7.50 9.68
C GLU A 148 -6.83 8.03 9.48
N PHE A 149 -6.96 9.29 9.06
CA PHE A 149 -8.23 10.01 8.89
C PHE A 149 -9.20 9.37 7.89
N ASP A 150 -8.70 8.55 6.98
CA ASP A 150 -9.51 7.85 5.98
C ASP A 150 -10.08 6.50 6.49
N GLY A 151 -9.68 6.08 7.69
CA GLY A 151 -10.06 4.83 8.31
C GLY A 151 -9.06 3.70 8.08
N PHE A 152 -7.93 3.93 7.42
CA PHE A 152 -6.82 2.98 7.41
C PHE A 152 -6.32 2.72 8.84
N MET A 153 -6.23 1.45 9.22
CA MET A 153 -5.64 1.02 10.48
C MET A 153 -4.53 0.01 10.19
N LEU A 154 -3.33 0.26 10.69
CA LEU A 154 -2.20 -0.66 10.65
C LEU A 154 -1.88 -1.17 12.05
N LEU A 155 -1.61 -2.47 12.16
CA LEU A 155 -1.16 -3.11 13.40
C LEU A 155 0.19 -3.78 13.16
N ASP A 156 1.19 -3.31 13.89
CA ASP A 156 2.51 -3.95 13.99
C ASP A 156 2.59 -4.72 15.30
N CYS A 157 2.67 -6.05 15.21
CA CYS A 157 2.70 -6.95 16.36
C CYS A 157 4.07 -7.65 16.45
N GLU A 158 4.71 -7.54 17.61
CA GLU A 158 5.88 -8.34 17.98
C GLU A 158 5.50 -9.29 19.12
N LEU A 159 5.66 -10.59 18.90
CA LEU A 159 5.47 -11.64 19.90
C LEU A 159 6.83 -12.27 20.23
N LYS A 160 7.17 -12.30 21.52
CA LYS A 160 8.48 -12.78 21.97
C LYS A 160 8.34 -13.77 23.12
N ALA A 161 8.96 -14.92 22.98
CA ALA A 161 9.09 -15.89 24.05
C ALA A 161 10.34 -15.57 24.89
N ALA A 162 10.24 -15.70 26.22
CA ALA A 162 11.43 -15.57 27.09
C ALA A 162 12.41 -16.75 26.92
N LYS A 163 11.87 -17.92 26.55
CA LYS A 163 12.57 -19.13 26.13
C LYS A 163 11.80 -19.74 24.96
N ALA A 164 12.47 -20.54 24.13
CA ALA A 164 11.81 -21.20 23.01
C ALA A 164 10.55 -21.93 23.48
N VAL A 165 9.43 -21.66 22.80
CA VAL A 165 8.12 -22.25 23.11
C VAL A 165 7.50 -22.85 21.87
N GLU A 166 6.84 -23.99 22.04
CA GLU A 166 6.11 -24.63 20.96
C GLU A 166 4.74 -23.98 20.80
N VAL A 167 4.50 -23.40 19.63
CA VAL A 167 3.23 -22.81 19.23
C VAL A 167 2.50 -23.81 18.32
N ASP A 168 1.29 -24.21 18.73
CA ASP A 168 0.42 -25.08 17.94
C ASP A 168 -0.38 -24.28 16.90
N GLU A 169 -0.90 -23.11 17.28
CA GLU A 169 -1.71 -22.26 16.42
C GLU A 169 -1.62 -20.78 16.84
N LEU A 170 -1.56 -19.87 15.88
CA LEU A 170 -1.74 -18.43 16.06
C LEU A 170 -2.63 -17.92 14.93
N LYS A 171 -3.79 -17.38 15.30
CA LYS A 171 -4.79 -16.92 14.32
C LYS A 171 -5.49 -15.63 14.73
N LEU A 172 -5.87 -14.84 13.74
CA LEU A 172 -6.79 -13.72 13.85
C LEU A 172 -8.19 -14.17 13.41
N VAL A 173 -9.22 -13.81 14.18
CA VAL A 173 -10.62 -14.04 13.82
C VAL A 173 -11.34 -12.70 13.78
N ILE A 174 -11.98 -12.40 12.65
CA ILE A 174 -12.83 -11.23 12.45
C ILE A 174 -14.29 -11.72 12.33
N PRO A 175 -15.11 -11.54 13.39
CA PRO A 175 -16.46 -12.10 13.45
C PRO A 175 -17.51 -11.06 13.05
N PHE A 176 -18.02 -11.19 11.83
CA PHE A 176 -19.05 -10.31 11.28
C PHE A 176 -20.45 -10.63 11.81
N GLY A 177 -21.28 -9.60 11.96
CA GLY A 177 -22.72 -9.75 12.15
C GLY A 177 -23.38 -10.32 10.90
N GLN A 178 -24.47 -11.07 11.05
CA GLN A 178 -25.16 -11.72 9.93
C GLN A 178 -25.63 -10.70 8.88
N ASP A 179 -26.18 -9.57 9.30
CA ASP A 179 -26.64 -8.49 8.41
C ASP A 179 -25.51 -7.62 7.83
N ALA A 180 -24.27 -7.83 8.29
CA ALA A 180 -23.10 -7.05 7.88
C ALA A 180 -22.20 -7.80 6.89
N ALA A 181 -22.49 -9.07 6.58
CA ALA A 181 -21.66 -9.91 5.73
C ALA A 181 -22.51 -10.73 4.76
N THR A 182 -22.87 -10.13 3.64
CA THR A 182 -23.58 -10.77 2.53
C THR A 182 -22.70 -10.96 1.29
N LEU A 183 -21.62 -10.18 1.19
CA LEU A 183 -20.69 -10.15 0.06
C LEU A 183 -19.25 -10.31 0.54
N TYR A 184 -18.41 -10.86 -0.32
CA TYR A 184 -16.96 -10.88 -0.15
C TYR A 184 -16.24 -10.42 -1.42
N HIS A 185 -15.01 -9.97 -1.25
CA HIS A 185 -14.03 -9.75 -2.32
C HIS A 185 -12.62 -10.05 -1.76
N HIS A 186 -11.73 -10.68 -2.52
CA HIS A 186 -10.34 -10.86 -2.12
C HIS A 186 -9.41 -10.59 -3.29
N ALA A 187 -8.13 -10.35 -3.05
CA ALA A 187 -7.17 -10.29 -4.15
C ALA A 187 -6.99 -11.68 -4.80
N ASN A 188 -6.97 -11.75 -6.12
CA ASN A 188 -6.59 -12.95 -6.89
C ASN A 188 -5.42 -12.71 -7.87
N ALA A 189 -4.94 -11.47 -7.98
CA ALA A 189 -3.89 -11.05 -8.93
C ALA A 189 -4.14 -11.49 -10.37
N SER A 190 -5.42 -11.55 -10.78
CA SER A 190 -5.86 -11.97 -12.12
C SER A 190 -6.83 -10.95 -12.70
N TRP A 191 -6.66 -10.63 -13.98
CA TRP A 191 -7.53 -9.70 -14.73
C TRP A 191 -8.63 -10.40 -15.51
N THR A 192 -8.60 -11.73 -15.61
CA THR A 192 -9.49 -12.51 -16.46
C THR A 192 -10.42 -13.43 -15.69
N ASP A 193 -10.17 -13.62 -14.39
CA ASP A 193 -10.97 -14.46 -13.52
C ASP A 193 -11.68 -13.60 -12.47
N LEU A 194 -13.01 -13.65 -12.44
CA LEU A 194 -13.87 -12.93 -11.51
C LEU A 194 -14.27 -13.80 -10.30
N SER A 195 -13.52 -14.87 -10.01
CA SER A 195 -13.77 -15.79 -8.88
C SER A 195 -13.46 -15.20 -7.49
N ASP A 196 -13.04 -13.94 -7.47
CA ASP A 196 -12.51 -13.20 -6.35
C ASP A 196 -13.54 -12.38 -5.58
N ALA A 197 -14.72 -12.14 -6.18
CA ALA A 197 -15.87 -11.53 -5.53
C ALA A 197 -17.12 -12.44 -5.60
N GLY A 198 -18.04 -12.27 -4.66
CA GLY A 198 -19.31 -12.99 -4.71
C GLY A 198 -20.20 -12.82 -3.48
N ALA A 199 -21.37 -13.47 -3.54
CA ALA A 199 -22.27 -13.59 -2.39
C ALA A 199 -21.78 -14.67 -1.43
N ILE A 200 -21.97 -14.43 -0.14
CA ILE A 200 -21.71 -15.41 0.91
C ILE A 200 -22.87 -16.41 0.91
N GLY A 201 -22.55 -17.71 0.82
CA GLY A 201 -23.54 -18.78 0.82
C GLY A 201 -24.27 -18.94 2.16
N ALA A 202 -25.19 -19.89 2.26
CA ALA A 202 -25.91 -20.18 3.51
C ALA A 202 -25.01 -20.77 4.62
N ALA A 203 -25.54 -20.93 5.83
CA ALA A 203 -24.81 -21.56 6.94
C ALA A 203 -24.26 -22.94 6.53
N GLY A 204 -23.00 -23.21 6.86
CA GLY A 204 -22.22 -24.36 6.38
C GLY A 204 -21.33 -24.05 5.17
N TRP A 205 -21.51 -22.89 4.52
CA TRP A 205 -20.64 -22.43 3.45
C TRP A 205 -19.26 -22.01 3.99
N SER A 206 -18.22 -22.30 3.21
CA SER A 206 -16.84 -21.90 3.50
C SER A 206 -16.08 -21.59 2.21
N LYS A 207 -15.13 -20.66 2.30
CA LYS A 207 -14.17 -20.33 1.24
C LYS A 207 -12.74 -20.29 1.82
N PRO A 208 -12.03 -21.43 1.80
CA PRO A 208 -10.61 -21.46 2.09
C PRO A 208 -9.82 -20.86 0.93
N LEU A 209 -8.76 -20.12 1.26
CA LEU A 209 -7.82 -19.56 0.32
C LEU A 209 -6.40 -19.73 0.85
N PRO A 210 -5.40 -19.76 -0.06
CA PRO A 210 -4.04 -19.50 0.33
C PRO A 210 -3.87 -18.08 0.85
N PHE A 211 -2.62 -17.70 1.15
CA PHE A 211 -2.32 -16.31 1.44
C PHE A 211 -2.80 -15.42 0.28
N VAL A 212 -3.63 -14.44 0.63
CA VAL A 212 -4.03 -13.33 -0.23
C VAL A 212 -3.75 -12.04 0.53
N PRO A 213 -3.21 -10.99 -0.12
CA PRO A 213 -2.80 -9.76 0.58
C PRO A 213 -3.98 -8.87 0.97
N TYR A 214 -5.20 -9.19 0.50
CA TYR A 214 -6.41 -8.41 0.75
C TYR A 214 -7.65 -9.32 0.78
N TYR A 215 -8.51 -9.11 1.77
CA TYR A 215 -9.83 -9.76 1.88
C TYR A 215 -10.83 -8.79 2.49
N TRP A 216 -11.89 -8.48 1.76
CA TRP A 216 -13.02 -7.66 2.19
C TRP A 216 -14.28 -8.49 2.38
N VAL A 217 -15.03 -8.16 3.42
CA VAL A 217 -16.34 -8.74 3.72
C VAL A 217 -17.30 -7.61 4.07
N GLY A 218 -18.51 -7.63 3.52
CA GLY A 218 -19.46 -6.56 3.74
C GLY A 218 -20.79 -6.73 3.03
N THR A 219 -21.38 -5.58 2.70
CA THR A 219 -22.62 -5.39 1.94
C THR A 219 -22.39 -4.26 0.93
N GLU A 220 -23.38 -3.97 0.09
CA GLU A 220 -23.38 -2.82 -0.83
C GLU A 220 -23.29 -1.46 -0.12
N LYS A 221 -23.53 -1.45 1.20
CA LYS A 221 -23.54 -0.23 2.03
C LYS A 221 -22.24 -0.03 2.82
N GLY A 222 -21.32 -0.98 2.75
CA GLY A 222 -20.06 -0.95 3.50
C GLY A 222 -19.65 -2.31 4.04
N GLY A 223 -18.41 -2.39 4.52
CA GLY A 223 -17.79 -3.61 5.03
C GLY A 223 -16.48 -3.35 5.73
N LEU A 224 -15.67 -4.39 5.92
CA LEU A 224 -14.34 -4.31 6.50
C LEU A 224 -13.36 -5.11 5.64
N ALA A 225 -12.28 -4.45 5.23
CA ALA A 225 -11.13 -5.11 4.64
C ALA A 225 -10.13 -5.50 5.72
N TRP A 226 -9.55 -6.70 5.59
CA TRP A 226 -8.27 -7.09 6.16
C TRP A 226 -7.23 -7.12 5.04
N PHE A 227 -6.02 -6.66 5.31
CA PHE A 227 -4.92 -6.70 4.35
C PHE A 227 -3.58 -6.93 5.04
N CYS A 228 -2.62 -7.48 4.30
CA CYS A 228 -1.29 -7.86 4.79
C CYS A 228 -0.33 -7.92 3.60
N GLU A 229 0.82 -7.26 3.70
CA GLU A 229 1.76 -7.15 2.56
C GLU A 229 2.34 -8.51 2.13
N HIS A 230 2.67 -9.37 3.11
CA HIS A 230 3.28 -10.66 2.85
C HIS A 230 2.98 -11.67 3.96
N ASN A 231 3.10 -12.96 3.65
CA ASN A 231 3.05 -14.06 4.63
C ASN A 231 4.43 -14.45 5.19
N GLN A 232 5.42 -13.53 5.16
CA GLN A 232 6.71 -13.79 5.79
C GLN A 232 6.51 -14.20 7.25
N ASN A 233 7.21 -15.26 7.66
CA ASN A 233 7.11 -15.89 8.99
C ASN A 233 5.83 -16.70 9.27
N TRP A 234 4.91 -16.84 8.31
CA TRP A 234 3.76 -17.72 8.49
C TRP A 234 4.19 -19.19 8.40
N ARG A 235 3.48 -20.07 9.13
CA ARG A 235 3.74 -21.52 9.17
C ARG A 235 2.43 -22.26 9.03
N ASN A 236 2.06 -22.52 7.78
CA ASN A 236 0.80 -23.16 7.47
C ASN A 236 0.97 -24.67 7.21
N ALA A 237 0.19 -25.50 7.89
CA ALA A 237 0.14 -26.94 7.66
C ALA A 237 -0.51 -27.26 6.31
N ASP A 238 -1.57 -26.52 5.96
CA ASP A 238 -2.19 -26.50 4.65
C ASP A 238 -2.19 -25.07 4.11
N ALA A 239 -1.26 -24.79 3.19
CA ALA A 239 -1.11 -23.48 2.60
C ALA A 239 -2.35 -23.01 1.84
N SER A 240 -3.28 -23.89 1.43
CA SER A 240 -4.53 -23.52 0.73
C SER A 240 -5.64 -23.02 1.67
N ARG A 241 -5.40 -23.02 2.99
CA ARG A 241 -6.36 -22.64 4.03
C ARG A 241 -5.83 -21.59 5.00
N ALA A 242 -4.80 -20.86 4.59
CA ALA A 242 -4.19 -19.80 5.40
C ALA A 242 -5.20 -18.68 5.74
N VAL A 243 -6.11 -18.38 4.81
CA VAL A 243 -7.22 -17.44 5.01
C VAL A 243 -8.53 -18.16 4.72
N GLU A 244 -9.52 -18.04 5.59
CA GLU A 244 -10.77 -18.78 5.43
C GLU A 244 -11.97 -17.98 5.90
N LEU A 245 -12.95 -17.81 5.00
CA LEU A 245 -14.26 -17.26 5.34
C LEU A 245 -15.23 -18.41 5.61
N THR A 246 -15.93 -18.39 6.73
CA THR A 246 -16.91 -19.42 7.10
C THR A 246 -18.23 -18.80 7.50
N HIS A 247 -19.35 -19.42 7.12
CA HIS A 247 -20.68 -19.03 7.58
C HIS A 247 -21.18 -20.07 8.59
N GLY A 248 -21.11 -19.73 9.88
CA GLY A 248 -21.63 -20.53 10.98
C GLY A 248 -23.08 -20.15 11.35
N LYS A 249 -23.62 -20.78 12.40
CA LYS A 249 -24.98 -20.46 12.89
C LYS A 249 -25.12 -19.04 13.43
N GLU A 250 -24.04 -18.49 13.98
CA GLU A 250 -24.01 -17.18 14.62
C GLU A 250 -23.58 -16.04 13.67
N GLY A 251 -23.25 -16.36 12.42
CA GLY A 251 -22.80 -15.40 11.41
C GLY A 251 -21.50 -15.81 10.73
N VAL A 252 -20.84 -14.84 10.11
CA VAL A 252 -19.69 -15.05 9.22
C VAL A 252 -18.38 -14.74 9.93
N SER A 253 -17.39 -15.63 9.85
CA SER A 253 -16.04 -15.39 10.39
C SER A 253 -14.99 -15.43 9.27
N LEU A 254 -14.18 -14.37 9.19
CA LEU A 254 -12.91 -14.43 8.47
C LEU A 254 -11.82 -14.87 9.47
N THR A 255 -11.13 -15.97 9.17
CA THR A 255 -10.03 -16.50 9.98
C THR A 255 -8.73 -16.42 9.19
N VAL A 256 -7.72 -15.80 9.77
CA VAL A 256 -6.36 -15.71 9.21
C VAL A 256 -5.43 -16.50 10.11
N ARG A 257 -4.80 -17.55 9.58
CA ARG A 257 -3.88 -18.43 10.31
C ARG A 257 -2.45 -18.03 10.00
N PHE A 258 -1.82 -17.33 10.94
CA PHE A 258 -0.40 -17.02 10.87
C PHE A 258 0.44 -18.28 11.13
N ILE A 259 0.02 -19.09 12.10
CA ILE A 259 0.63 -20.40 12.40
C ILE A 259 -0.51 -21.40 12.62
N ASP A 260 -0.49 -22.53 11.92
CA ASP A 260 -1.28 -23.74 12.23
C ASP A 260 -0.48 -25.03 12.00
N GLN A 261 0.79 -24.91 11.59
CA GLN A 261 1.80 -25.94 11.72
C GLN A 261 2.56 -25.72 13.04
N LYS A 262 2.58 -26.75 13.88
CA LYS A 262 3.36 -26.76 15.13
C LYS A 262 4.79 -26.27 14.92
N THR A 263 5.15 -25.17 15.59
CA THR A 263 6.40 -24.43 15.35
C THR A 263 7.06 -24.06 16.67
N ALA A 264 8.36 -24.34 16.80
CA ALA A 264 9.17 -23.83 17.91
C ALA A 264 9.53 -22.36 17.65
N LEU A 265 9.01 -21.46 18.47
CA LEU A 265 9.28 -20.04 18.40
C LEU A 265 10.45 -19.68 19.33
N ALA A 266 11.65 -19.56 18.75
CA ALA A 266 12.87 -19.16 19.47
C ALA A 266 13.23 -17.67 19.29
N GLU A 267 12.88 -17.10 18.13
CA GLU A 267 13.11 -15.70 17.79
C GLU A 267 11.79 -14.91 17.83
N PRO A 268 11.83 -13.57 17.95
CA PRO A 268 10.63 -12.74 17.88
C PRO A 268 9.84 -12.96 16.59
N LEU A 269 8.53 -13.22 16.72
CA LEU A 269 7.60 -13.25 15.59
C LEU A 269 7.06 -11.84 15.34
N ARG A 270 7.28 -11.32 14.13
CA ARG A 270 6.73 -10.04 13.69
C ARG A 270 5.63 -10.25 12.67
N LEU A 271 4.49 -9.62 12.90
CA LEU A 271 3.31 -9.64 12.05
C LEU A 271 2.84 -8.21 11.83
N THR A 272 2.63 -7.82 10.59
CA THR A 272 2.05 -6.54 10.21
C THR A 272 0.83 -6.79 9.33
N PHE A 273 -0.33 -6.28 9.75
CA PHE A 273 -1.57 -6.36 8.98
C PHE A 273 -2.42 -5.14 9.28
N GLY A 274 -3.40 -4.87 8.41
CA GLY A 274 -4.29 -3.75 8.58
C GLY A 274 -5.76 -4.07 8.40
N LEU A 275 -6.56 -3.10 8.81
CA LEU A 275 -8.02 -3.10 8.74
C LEU A 275 -8.48 -1.78 8.11
N MET A 276 -9.48 -1.83 7.24
CA MET A 276 -10.09 -0.63 6.67
C MET A 276 -11.58 -0.81 6.46
N ALA A 277 -12.38 -0.06 7.21
CA ALA A 277 -13.83 -0.07 7.06
C ALA A 277 -14.27 0.78 5.86
N THR A 278 -15.19 0.25 5.08
CA THR A 278 -15.75 0.91 3.90
C THR A 278 -17.19 1.36 4.15
N PRO A 279 -17.69 2.39 3.43
CA PRO A 279 -16.98 3.23 2.47
C PRO A 279 -15.95 4.15 3.16
N VAL A 280 -14.80 4.36 2.50
CA VAL A 280 -13.71 5.22 3.01
C VAL A 280 -14.00 6.71 2.75
N LYS A 281 -14.80 6.94 1.71
CA LYS A 281 -15.19 8.16 1.00
C LYS A 281 -16.67 8.55 0.90
N PRO A 282 -17.17 9.80 1.05
CA PRO A 282 -18.51 10.08 0.53
C PRO A 282 -18.47 9.96 -0.98
N LEU A 283 -19.51 9.37 -1.56
CA LEU A 283 -19.63 9.36 -3.01
C LEU A 283 -19.81 10.81 -3.50
N PRO A 284 -19.04 11.26 -4.51
CA PRO A 284 -19.22 12.58 -5.08
C PRO A 284 -20.65 12.81 -5.57
N ALA A 285 -21.13 14.06 -5.54
CA ALA A 285 -22.40 14.41 -6.13
C ALA A 285 -22.40 14.06 -7.64
N GLY A 286 -23.48 13.45 -8.12
CA GLY A 286 -23.61 13.04 -9.52
C GLY A 286 -22.59 11.99 -9.98
N TRP A 287 -21.96 11.21 -9.09
CA TRP A 287 -20.92 10.23 -9.46
C TRP A 287 -21.36 9.24 -10.56
N ARG A 288 -22.67 8.95 -10.67
CA ARG A 288 -23.22 8.10 -11.75
C ARG A 288 -23.15 8.74 -13.14
N ASP A 289 -22.96 10.05 -13.20
CA ASP A 289 -22.82 10.83 -14.42
C ASP A 289 -21.35 11.10 -14.76
N TRP A 290 -20.41 10.55 -13.99
CA TRP A 290 -18.99 10.61 -14.32
C TRP A 290 -18.69 9.57 -15.40
N ARG A 291 -18.02 9.99 -16.47
CA ARG A 291 -17.68 9.14 -17.62
C ARG A 291 -16.18 9.23 -17.86
N HIS A 292 -15.46 8.19 -17.47
CA HIS A 292 -14.03 8.11 -17.70
C HIS A 292 -13.72 7.52 -19.07
N PHE A 293 -12.65 7.99 -19.72
CA PHE A 293 -12.19 7.45 -20.98
C PHE A 293 -10.67 7.59 -21.10
N SER A 294 -9.99 6.54 -21.58
CA SER A 294 -8.56 6.60 -21.88
C SER A 294 -8.35 7.28 -23.23
N ILE A 295 -7.62 8.38 -23.24
CA ILE A 295 -7.41 9.22 -24.43
C ILE A 295 -5.95 9.13 -24.84
N SER A 296 -5.68 8.68 -26.07
CA SER A 296 -4.34 8.81 -26.64
C SER A 296 -4.04 10.28 -26.92
N ALA A 297 -2.86 10.77 -26.54
CA ALA A 297 -2.40 12.11 -26.91
C ALA A 297 -2.13 12.30 -28.42
N ILE A 298 -2.35 11.26 -29.24
CA ILE A 298 -2.27 11.32 -30.70
C ILE A 298 -3.60 11.76 -31.30
N ASN A 299 -3.55 12.75 -32.19
CA ASN A 299 -4.66 13.17 -33.05
C ASN A 299 -5.98 13.44 -32.28
N LEU A 300 -5.88 14.33 -31.29
CA LEU A 300 -7.03 14.73 -30.46
C LEU A 300 -8.19 15.33 -31.26
N GLU A 301 -7.91 15.95 -32.41
CA GLU A 301 -8.96 16.42 -33.30
C GLU A 301 -9.85 15.29 -33.80
N SER A 302 -9.26 14.18 -34.24
CA SER A 302 -10.02 12.99 -34.66
C SER A 302 -10.80 12.40 -33.49
N PHE A 303 -10.17 12.31 -32.32
CA PHE A 303 -10.83 11.83 -31.10
C PHE A 303 -12.06 12.67 -30.74
N VAL A 304 -11.94 14.00 -30.73
CA VAL A 304 -13.06 14.90 -30.45
C VAL A 304 -14.14 14.82 -31.53
N LYS A 305 -13.76 14.76 -32.81
CA LYS A 305 -14.71 14.62 -33.94
C LYS A 305 -15.56 13.35 -33.85
N GLN A 306 -15.05 12.28 -33.21
CA GLN A 306 -15.80 11.05 -32.98
C GLN A 306 -16.90 11.20 -31.91
N GLY A 307 -16.89 12.27 -31.10
CA GLY A 307 -17.99 12.59 -30.20
C GLY A 307 -18.12 11.68 -28.98
N TRP A 308 -17.00 11.18 -28.43
CA TRP A 308 -17.00 10.29 -27.25
C TRP A 308 -17.50 10.95 -25.95
N ALA A 309 -17.50 12.29 -25.88
CA ALA A 309 -17.99 13.01 -24.73
C ALA A 309 -19.52 12.85 -24.58
N ALA A 310 -19.97 12.43 -23.39
CA ALA A 310 -21.39 12.30 -23.11
C ALA A 310 -21.97 13.64 -22.65
N ALA A 311 -23.07 14.08 -23.28
CA ALA A 311 -23.77 15.30 -22.90
C ALA A 311 -24.39 15.16 -21.49
N GLY A 312 -24.32 16.21 -20.68
CA GLY A 312 -24.85 16.22 -19.31
C GLY A 312 -24.03 15.42 -18.30
N CYS A 313 -22.97 14.73 -18.73
CA CYS A 313 -22.05 13.98 -17.89
C CYS A 313 -20.80 14.80 -17.55
N ARG A 314 -20.13 14.43 -16.45
CA ARG A 314 -18.75 14.87 -16.20
C ARG A 314 -17.80 13.93 -16.94
N ASN A 315 -17.34 14.33 -18.12
CA ASN A 315 -16.35 13.56 -18.87
C ASN A 315 -14.96 13.74 -18.26
N ILE A 316 -14.28 12.63 -18.02
CA ILE A 316 -12.96 12.56 -17.38
C ILE A 316 -12.01 11.85 -18.35
N GLY A 317 -11.02 12.56 -18.85
CA GLY A 317 -10.05 12.03 -19.80
C GLY A 317 -8.78 11.58 -19.07
N HIS A 318 -8.39 10.32 -19.21
CA HIS A 318 -7.09 9.84 -18.75
C HIS A 318 -6.13 9.92 -19.94
N LEU A 319 -5.32 10.98 -19.98
CA LEU A 319 -4.46 11.30 -21.11
C LEU A 319 -3.20 10.43 -21.05
N TRP A 320 -3.07 9.52 -22.00
CA TRP A 320 -1.93 8.64 -22.12
C TRP A 320 -0.77 9.36 -22.82
N ASN A 321 0.38 9.44 -22.14
CA ASN A 321 1.45 10.39 -22.42
C ASN A 321 2.61 9.83 -23.27
N ASN A 322 2.65 8.53 -23.59
CA ASN A 322 3.77 7.87 -24.30
C ASN A 322 4.12 8.50 -25.67
N HIS A 323 3.18 9.25 -26.25
CA HIS A 323 3.34 9.87 -27.56
C HIS A 323 3.77 11.34 -27.50
N VAL A 324 3.77 11.93 -26.30
CA VAL A 324 4.27 13.28 -25.99
C VAL A 324 5.40 13.27 -24.96
N GLY A 325 5.81 12.08 -24.51
CA GLY A 325 6.79 11.89 -23.45
C GLY A 325 7.05 10.41 -23.14
N SER A 326 7.68 10.17 -22.00
CA SER A 326 8.09 8.85 -21.51
C SER A 326 7.01 8.22 -20.62
N PHE A 327 6.87 6.89 -20.67
CA PHE A 327 5.92 6.13 -19.84
C PHE A 327 6.21 6.34 -18.35
N SER A 328 5.19 6.76 -17.58
CA SER A 328 5.28 7.06 -16.14
C SER A 328 6.50 7.90 -15.76
N TYR A 329 6.70 9.00 -16.47
CA TYR A 329 7.82 9.92 -16.27
C TYR A 329 7.35 11.34 -16.63
N LEU A 330 8.21 12.34 -16.47
CA LEU A 330 7.91 13.70 -16.90
C LEU A 330 7.59 13.77 -18.42
N PRO A 331 6.61 14.58 -18.83
CA PRO A 331 6.38 14.89 -20.23
C PRO A 331 7.65 15.46 -20.86
N ALA A 332 8.07 14.94 -22.02
CA ALA A 332 9.24 15.45 -22.72
C ALA A 332 8.99 16.87 -23.28
N LYS A 333 7.72 17.20 -23.54
CA LYS A 333 7.25 18.49 -24.07
C LYS A 333 6.05 19.01 -23.27
N PRO A 334 6.26 19.57 -22.06
CA PRO A 334 5.15 20.00 -21.20
C PRO A 334 4.26 21.08 -21.84
N ALA A 335 4.83 21.99 -22.63
CA ALA A 335 4.05 23.01 -23.35
C ALA A 335 3.08 22.40 -24.39
N GLU A 336 3.54 21.42 -25.17
CA GLU A 336 2.67 20.70 -26.13
C GLU A 336 1.56 19.94 -25.37
N MET A 337 1.89 19.33 -24.24
CA MET A 337 0.90 18.64 -23.42
C MET A 337 -0.13 19.62 -22.82
N ARG A 338 0.28 20.84 -22.44
CA ARG A 338 -0.62 21.90 -21.98
C ARG A 338 -1.62 22.32 -23.05
N GLU A 339 -1.18 22.50 -24.29
CA GLU A 339 -2.07 22.79 -25.42
C GLU A 339 -3.10 21.66 -25.63
N LYS A 340 -2.67 20.41 -25.46
CA LYS A 340 -3.55 19.23 -25.55
C LYS A 340 -4.58 19.15 -24.44
N VAL A 341 -4.19 19.43 -23.19
CA VAL A 341 -5.12 19.52 -22.05
C VAL A 341 -6.15 20.62 -22.28
N ALA A 342 -5.70 21.82 -22.67
CA ALA A 342 -6.58 22.95 -22.96
C ALA A 342 -7.54 22.65 -24.13
N PHE A 343 -7.06 21.94 -25.17
CA PHE A 343 -7.90 21.49 -26.27
C PHE A 343 -9.01 20.55 -25.80
N LEU A 344 -8.71 19.59 -24.92
CA LEU A 344 -9.71 18.68 -24.36
C LEU A 344 -10.74 19.43 -23.49
N HIS A 345 -10.28 20.34 -22.63
CA HIS A 345 -11.16 21.20 -21.81
C HIS A 345 -12.14 21.98 -22.69
N ALA A 346 -11.67 22.58 -23.79
CA ALA A 346 -12.49 23.32 -24.75
C ALA A 346 -13.49 22.45 -25.52
N ASN A 347 -13.32 21.12 -25.50
CA ASN A 347 -14.11 20.15 -26.25
C ASN A 347 -14.86 19.16 -25.36
N GLY A 348 -15.33 19.60 -24.19
CA GLY A 348 -16.29 18.86 -23.37
C GLY A 348 -15.69 17.85 -22.39
N TRP A 349 -14.38 17.92 -22.13
CA TRP A 349 -13.67 17.13 -21.13
C TRP A 349 -13.23 17.99 -19.96
N PRO A 350 -14.11 18.34 -19.00
CA PRO A 350 -13.78 19.27 -17.91
C PRO A 350 -12.80 18.72 -16.86
N THR A 351 -12.31 17.50 -17.00
CA THR A 351 -11.29 16.93 -16.12
C THR A 351 -10.37 16.07 -16.96
N VAL A 352 -9.08 16.41 -16.99
CA VAL A 352 -8.05 15.70 -17.74
C VAL A 352 -6.94 15.31 -16.78
N MET A 353 -6.71 14.01 -16.63
CA MET A 353 -5.71 13.44 -15.73
C MET A 353 -4.54 12.88 -16.54
N SER A 354 -3.32 13.08 -16.05
CA SER A 354 -2.11 12.49 -16.65
C SER A 354 -1.94 11.04 -16.19
N TYR A 355 -1.63 10.14 -17.11
CA TYR A 355 -1.38 8.74 -16.78
C TYR A 355 -0.01 8.52 -16.12
N TYR A 356 0.01 7.78 -15.01
CA TYR A 356 1.21 7.25 -14.37
C TYR A 356 0.95 5.81 -13.90
N ALA A 357 1.83 4.87 -14.22
CA ALA A 357 1.89 3.59 -13.53
C ALA A 357 2.67 3.73 -12.23
N LEU A 358 2.19 3.08 -11.18
CA LEU A 358 2.77 3.10 -9.85
C LEU A 358 4.07 2.30 -9.79
N ASP A 359 4.14 1.14 -10.43
CA ASP A 359 5.24 0.19 -10.33
C ASP A 359 5.97 -0.05 -11.67
N TYR A 360 5.82 0.85 -12.64
CA TYR A 360 6.55 0.82 -13.91
C TYR A 360 6.99 2.22 -14.36
N THR A 361 8.16 2.31 -15.01
CA THR A 361 8.63 3.54 -15.66
C THR A 361 9.48 3.24 -16.90
N GLN A 362 9.64 4.23 -17.78
CA GLN A 362 10.44 4.12 -19.00
C GLN A 362 11.94 3.92 -18.69
N VAL A 363 12.53 2.81 -19.14
CA VAL A 363 13.92 2.43 -18.81
C VAL A 363 14.97 3.31 -19.48
N GLY A 364 14.59 4.03 -20.54
CA GLY A 364 15.46 4.93 -21.29
C GLY A 364 15.72 6.28 -20.61
N THR A 365 15.04 6.58 -19.49
CA THR A 365 15.10 7.89 -18.82
C THR A 365 16.39 8.06 -18.02
N PRO A 366 16.92 9.30 -17.89
CA PRO A 366 18.15 9.55 -17.13
C PRO A 366 18.08 9.07 -15.68
N ASP A 367 16.96 9.30 -15.00
CA ASP A 367 16.78 8.89 -13.61
C ASP A 367 16.73 7.37 -13.46
N PHE A 368 16.00 6.65 -14.34
CA PHE A 368 16.00 5.20 -14.29
C PHE A 368 17.39 4.63 -14.52
N ARG A 369 18.14 5.10 -15.52
CA ARG A 369 19.51 4.61 -15.78
C ARG A 369 20.45 4.83 -14.61
N THR A 370 20.26 5.92 -13.86
CA THR A 370 21.07 6.25 -12.68
C THR A 370 20.66 5.41 -11.47
N MET A 371 19.36 5.27 -11.24
CA MET A 371 18.79 4.64 -10.05
C MET A 371 18.42 3.17 -10.26
N GLU A 372 18.73 2.61 -11.42
CA GLU A 372 18.29 1.29 -11.87
C GLU A 372 18.44 0.20 -10.81
N ARG A 373 19.59 0.14 -10.15
CA ARG A 373 19.87 -0.87 -9.12
C ARG A 373 18.97 -0.76 -7.89
N GLU A 374 18.57 0.46 -7.54
CA GLU A 374 17.71 0.72 -6.40
C GLU A 374 16.23 0.60 -6.78
N TRP A 375 15.87 1.10 -7.97
CA TRP A 375 14.49 1.14 -8.43
C TRP A 375 14.00 -0.19 -8.94
N ARG A 376 14.82 -1.03 -9.57
CA ARG A 376 14.35 -2.30 -10.16
C ARG A 376 13.68 -3.20 -9.11
N ARG A 377 12.45 -3.63 -9.40
CA ARG A 377 11.79 -4.70 -8.65
C ARG A 377 12.46 -6.05 -8.92
N SER A 378 12.46 -6.95 -7.95
CA SER A 378 12.87 -8.36 -8.12
C SER A 378 11.68 -9.30 -7.86
N PRO A 379 11.30 -10.18 -8.79
CA PRO A 379 11.88 -10.35 -10.13
C PRO A 379 11.61 -9.13 -11.03
N TYR A 380 12.55 -8.85 -11.93
CA TYR A 380 12.46 -7.74 -12.85
C TYR A 380 11.61 -8.12 -14.07
N ALA A 381 10.67 -7.25 -14.42
CA ALA A 381 9.87 -7.35 -15.63
C ALA A 381 10.10 -6.11 -16.51
N GLU A 382 10.18 -6.30 -17.81
CA GLU A 382 10.30 -5.22 -18.79
C GLU A 382 9.46 -5.57 -20.01
N SER A 383 8.84 -4.56 -20.62
CA SER A 383 7.99 -4.73 -21.79
C SER A 383 8.21 -3.60 -22.78
N ASP A 384 8.15 -3.94 -24.06
CA ASP A 384 8.34 -3.00 -25.15
C ASP A 384 7.06 -2.24 -25.47
N CYS A 385 7.19 -0.96 -25.79
CA CYS A 385 6.12 -0.12 -26.32
C CYS A 385 6.63 0.78 -27.45
N PRO A 386 5.73 1.36 -28.28
CA PRO A 386 6.12 2.41 -29.21
C PRO A 386 6.75 3.59 -28.45
N GLY A 387 8.06 3.82 -28.63
CA GLY A 387 8.82 4.86 -27.93
C GLY A 387 9.88 4.34 -26.94
N GLY A 388 9.97 3.02 -26.72
CA GLY A 388 11.01 2.35 -25.94
C GLY A 388 10.43 1.28 -25.01
N SER A 389 11.15 0.92 -23.95
CA SER A 389 10.72 -0.11 -23.01
C SER A 389 10.38 0.49 -21.65
N PHE A 390 9.43 -0.13 -20.95
CA PHE A 390 9.09 0.21 -19.57
C PHE A 390 9.39 -0.97 -18.66
N GLY A 391 10.02 -0.70 -17.52
CA GLY A 391 10.53 -1.68 -16.59
C GLY A 391 9.88 -1.54 -15.22
N SER A 392 9.72 -2.67 -14.52
CA SER A 392 9.10 -2.72 -13.21
C SER A 392 10.00 -2.09 -12.15
N VAL A 393 9.43 -1.22 -11.33
CA VAL A 393 10.09 -0.52 -10.23
C VAL A 393 9.51 -0.88 -8.87
N CYS A 394 10.29 -0.63 -7.83
CA CYS A 394 9.99 -0.95 -6.45
C CYS A 394 9.46 0.29 -5.73
N ASN A 395 8.21 0.25 -5.28
CA ASN A 395 7.59 1.36 -4.53
C ASN A 395 8.23 1.61 -3.14
N ALA A 396 9.00 0.65 -2.62
CA ALA A 396 9.78 0.80 -1.40
C ALA A 396 11.16 1.44 -1.62
N SER A 397 11.49 1.85 -2.85
CA SER A 397 12.71 2.58 -3.19
C SER A 397 12.47 4.09 -3.29
N THR A 398 13.52 4.85 -3.56
CA THR A 398 13.44 6.29 -3.87
C THR A 398 12.61 6.61 -5.13
N TRP A 399 12.14 5.61 -5.86
CA TRP A 399 11.10 5.76 -6.89
C TRP A 399 9.87 6.49 -6.36
N ALA A 400 9.45 6.23 -5.11
CA ALA A 400 8.28 6.89 -4.53
C ALA A 400 8.45 8.41 -4.46
N ASP A 401 9.65 8.89 -4.09
CA ASP A 401 9.98 10.31 -4.08
C ASP A 401 9.91 10.92 -5.49
N PHE A 402 10.47 10.21 -6.49
CA PHE A 402 10.41 10.63 -7.89
C PHE A 402 8.97 10.68 -8.40
N LEU A 403 8.17 9.64 -8.18
CA LEU A 403 6.81 9.52 -8.70
C LEU A 403 5.93 10.67 -8.24
N VAL A 404 5.89 10.94 -6.92
CA VAL A 404 5.07 12.02 -6.37
C VAL A 404 5.55 13.39 -6.88
N TRP A 405 6.87 13.59 -6.94
CA TRP A 405 7.45 14.80 -7.52
C TRP A 405 7.10 14.97 -9.00
N ALA A 406 7.18 13.91 -9.79
CA ALA A 406 6.91 13.93 -11.22
C ALA A 406 5.42 14.20 -11.49
N VAL A 407 4.52 13.60 -10.71
CA VAL A 407 3.07 13.88 -10.78
C VAL A 407 2.79 15.35 -10.49
N ALA A 408 3.31 15.88 -9.37
CA ALA A 408 3.11 17.28 -9.00
C ALA A 408 3.63 18.23 -10.08
N ARG A 409 4.84 18.00 -10.56
CA ARG A 409 5.47 18.80 -11.61
C ARG A 409 4.71 18.72 -12.93
N THR A 410 4.21 17.55 -13.31
CA THR A 410 3.39 17.39 -14.51
C THR A 410 2.10 18.18 -14.41
N MET A 411 1.43 18.18 -13.26
CA MET A 411 0.23 18.98 -13.05
C MET A 411 0.53 20.49 -13.22
N ASP A 412 1.59 20.98 -12.57
CA ASP A 412 2.01 22.39 -12.67
C ASP A 412 2.38 22.80 -14.10
N GLU A 413 3.14 21.95 -14.81
CA GLU A 413 3.72 22.25 -16.12
C GLU A 413 2.77 22.01 -17.30
N THR A 414 1.76 21.16 -17.15
CA THR A 414 0.81 20.81 -18.22
C THR A 414 -0.60 21.34 -18.00
N GLY A 415 -0.95 21.74 -16.78
CA GLY A 415 -2.33 22.13 -16.45
C GLY A 415 -3.30 20.95 -16.37
N ALA A 416 -2.81 19.70 -16.29
CA ALA A 416 -3.63 18.54 -15.98
C ALA A 416 -4.27 18.70 -14.59
N ASP A 417 -5.52 18.27 -14.45
CA ASP A 417 -6.33 18.41 -13.23
C ASP A 417 -5.96 17.38 -12.15
N GLY A 418 -5.13 16.39 -12.49
CA GLY A 418 -4.72 15.31 -11.60
C GLY A 418 -3.93 14.22 -12.31
N ALA A 419 -3.80 13.07 -11.65
CA ALA A 419 -3.19 11.88 -12.21
C ALA A 419 -4.14 10.68 -12.17
N TYR A 420 -4.11 9.87 -13.23
CA TYR A 420 -4.66 8.53 -13.26
C TYR A 420 -3.53 7.57 -12.90
N LEU A 421 -3.66 6.86 -11.79
CA LEU A 421 -2.66 5.94 -11.28
C LEU A 421 -3.05 4.51 -11.65
N ASP A 422 -2.18 3.83 -12.41
CA ASP A 422 -2.33 2.44 -12.83
C ASP A 422 -1.27 1.54 -12.16
N CYS A 423 -1.37 0.23 -12.30
CA CYS A 423 -0.39 -0.75 -11.80
C CYS A 423 -0.04 -1.78 -12.88
#